data_AF-A0A317XWS5-F1
#
_entry.id   AF-A0A317XWS5-F1
#
_cell.length_a   1.000
_cell.length_b   1.000
_cell.length_c   1.000
_cell.angle_alpha   90.00
_cell.angle_beta   90.00
_cell.angle_gamma   90.00
#
_symmetry.space_group_name_H-M   'P 1'
#
loop_
_entity.id
_entity.type
_entity.pdbx_description
1 polymer ?
#
loop_
_entity_poly.entity_id
_entity_poly.type
_entity_poly.pdbx_seq_one_letter_code
_entity_poly.pdbx_strand_id
1 'polypeptide(L)'
;MAGTTLRKSEWERQLNSINVLKDDLNRLIMDYLVIEGYKDAADSFSKESGLKPFVDSDSILNRMIIRGAIQRGDVEDAIGRVNELDPEILDNNPLLFFHLQQQRLIELIRGGRINEALSFAAEELAPRGEEHPDLLPELERTMALLAFDLPKANGVLAAGPLAAPQHVAELLSPSQRLKTAGELNAAILASQSQGRDPKLPQLIKMLKYCEDLMGPSGPGKCEFPRLDLERPLGIGVAPSSAHTAERNGAIEGALVI
;
A
#
# COMPACT_ATOMS: atom_id res chain seq x y z
N MET A 1 12.52 14.27 -36.07
CA MET A 1 13.03 14.55 -34.71
C MET A 1 13.53 13.23 -34.15
N ALA A 2 14.83 13.01 -34.24
CA ALA A 2 15.48 11.75 -33.89
C ALA A 2 15.39 11.52 -32.37
N GLY A 3 14.90 10.35 -31.94
CA GLY A 3 14.95 9.95 -30.54
C GLY A 3 16.39 9.67 -30.14
N THR A 4 16.85 10.30 -29.06
CA THR A 4 18.21 10.12 -28.55
C THR A 4 18.22 8.83 -27.74
N THR A 5 18.67 7.72 -28.33
CA THR A 5 18.88 6.46 -27.59
C THR A 5 20.12 6.60 -26.71
N LEU A 6 19.92 6.75 -25.40
CA LEU A 6 21.01 6.74 -24.42
C LEU A 6 21.52 5.31 -24.27
N ARG A 7 22.78 5.06 -24.65
CA ARG A 7 23.40 3.75 -24.46
C ARG A 7 23.55 3.48 -22.97
N LYS A 8 23.30 2.24 -22.54
CA LYS A 8 23.38 1.78 -21.14
C LYS A 8 24.68 2.22 -20.44
N SER A 9 25.82 2.15 -21.14
CA SER A 9 27.13 2.56 -20.61
C SER A 9 27.26 4.07 -20.35
N GLU A 10 26.59 4.91 -21.13
CA GLU A 10 26.60 6.36 -20.99
C GLU A 10 25.67 6.79 -19.85
N TRP A 11 24.51 6.12 -19.76
CA TRP A 11 23.60 6.22 -18.62
C TRP A 11 24.27 5.86 -17.29
N GLU A 12 24.94 4.70 -17.21
CA GLU A 12 25.67 4.27 -16.01
C GLU A 12 26.77 5.26 -15.63
N ARG A 13 27.47 5.83 -16.61
CA ARG A 13 28.50 6.85 -16.36
C ARG A 13 27.90 8.14 -15.80
N GLN A 14 26.78 8.60 -16.34
CA GLN A 14 26.06 9.76 -15.81
C GLN A 14 25.52 9.50 -14.41
N LEU A 15 24.93 8.32 -14.18
CA LEU A 15 24.44 7.91 -12.86
C LEU A 15 25.57 7.90 -11.82
N ASN A 16 26.72 7.32 -12.17
CA ASN A 16 27.90 7.27 -11.29
C ASN A 16 28.56 8.63 -11.05
N SER A 17 28.28 9.63 -11.90
CA SER A 17 28.75 11.01 -11.70
C SER A 17 27.93 11.78 -10.66
N ILE A 18 26.71 11.30 -10.35
CA ILE A 18 25.86 11.87 -9.32
C ILE A 18 26.33 11.34 -7.96
N ASN A 19 26.94 12.20 -7.16
CA ASN A 19 27.40 11.84 -5.83
C ASN A 19 26.24 11.98 -4.82
N VAL A 20 25.64 10.86 -4.43
CA VAL A 20 24.66 10.81 -3.34
C VAL A 20 25.38 10.44 -2.05
N LEU A 21 25.30 11.31 -1.03
CA LEU A 21 25.92 11.05 0.26
C LEU A 21 25.17 9.92 0.99
N LYS A 22 25.93 8.99 1.57
CA LYS A 22 25.38 7.89 2.38
C LYS A 22 24.48 8.42 3.51
N ASP A 23 24.85 9.54 4.12
CA ASP A 23 24.09 10.15 5.21
C ASP A 23 22.71 10.63 4.76
N ASP A 24 22.58 11.12 3.52
CA ASP A 24 21.29 11.56 2.98
C ASP A 24 20.37 10.37 2.68
N LEU A 25 20.94 9.27 2.19
CA LEU A 25 20.21 8.00 2.04
C LEU A 25 19.77 7.46 3.41
N ASN A 26 20.65 7.50 4.40
CA ASN A 26 20.32 7.04 5.75
C ASN A 26 19.21 7.90 6.37
N ARG A 27 19.23 9.22 6.19
CA ARG A 27 18.14 10.10 6.64
C ARG A 27 16.83 9.79 5.94
N LEU A 28 16.88 9.49 4.64
CA LEU A 28 15.70 9.14 3.85
C LEU A 28 15.07 7.82 4.30
N ILE A 29 15.89 6.82 4.62
CA ILE A 29 15.43 5.54 5.17
C ILE A 29 14.86 5.74 6.58
N MET A 30 15.55 6.50 7.43
CA MET A 30 15.07 6.81 8.79
C MET A 30 13.72 7.54 8.75
N ASP A 31 13.57 8.54 7.89
CA ASP A 31 12.30 9.26 7.64
C ASP A 31 11.17 8.28 7.28
N TYR A 32 11.42 7.36 6.35
CA TYR A 32 10.46 6.32 5.97
C TYR A 32 10.10 5.40 7.14
N LEU A 33 11.08 4.86 7.87
CA LEU A 33 10.82 3.94 8.99
C LEU A 33 10.03 4.62 10.11
N VAL A 34 10.31 5.88 10.40
CA VAL A 34 9.60 6.66 11.43
C VAL A 34 8.19 7.01 10.99
N ILE A 35 8.00 7.50 9.76
CA ILE A 35 6.69 7.91 9.24
C ILE A 35 5.76 6.71 9.08
N GLU A 36 6.28 5.60 8.56
CA GLU A 36 5.51 4.35 8.48
C GLU A 36 5.30 3.70 9.85
N GLY A 37 6.05 4.05 10.90
CA GLY A 37 5.86 3.45 12.23
C GLY A 37 6.49 2.06 12.37
N TYR A 38 7.61 1.81 11.69
CA TYR A 38 8.41 0.59 11.86
C TYR A 38 9.43 0.75 12.99
N LYS A 39 8.96 0.66 14.24
CA LYS A 39 9.77 0.91 15.44
C LYS A 39 11.04 0.07 15.51
N ASP A 40 10.92 -1.26 15.45
CA ASP A 40 12.07 -2.16 15.65
C ASP A 40 13.15 -1.97 14.56
N ALA A 41 12.71 -1.68 13.34
CA ALA A 41 13.59 -1.35 12.23
C ALA A 41 14.25 0.02 12.43
N ALA A 42 13.50 1.04 12.87
CA ALA A 42 14.04 2.36 13.18
C ALA A 42 15.08 2.31 14.31
N ASP A 43 14.83 1.53 15.36
CA ASP A 43 15.74 1.35 16.50
C ASP A 43 17.04 0.65 16.09
N SER A 44 16.91 -0.43 15.29
CA SER A 44 18.08 -1.16 14.77
C SER A 44 18.88 -0.29 13.80
N PHE A 45 18.19 0.41 12.90
CA PHE A 45 18.81 1.31 11.94
C PHE A 45 19.48 2.52 12.61
N SER A 46 18.91 3.02 13.71
CA SER A 46 19.52 4.10 14.52
C SER A 46 20.85 3.68 15.12
N LYS A 47 20.95 2.44 15.63
CA LYS A 47 22.20 1.89 16.18
C LYS A 47 23.29 1.75 15.13
N GLU A 48 22.93 1.34 13.91
CA GLU A 48 23.88 1.14 12.82
C GLU A 48 24.31 2.43 12.11
N SER A 49 23.36 3.35 11.91
CA SER A 49 23.61 4.62 11.18
C SER A 49 24.10 5.74 12.08
N GLY A 50 23.94 5.63 13.40
CA GLY A 50 24.21 6.70 14.37
C GLY A 50 23.20 7.87 14.29
N LEU A 51 22.19 7.79 13.42
CA LEU A 51 21.13 8.79 13.30
C LEU A 51 20.08 8.58 14.38
N LYS A 52 19.66 9.67 15.02
CA LYS A 52 18.54 9.64 15.97
C LYS A 52 17.22 9.90 15.24
N PRO A 53 16.13 9.19 15.58
CA PRO A 53 14.79 9.53 15.12
C PRO A 53 14.47 10.98 15.49
N PHE A 54 13.78 11.68 14.59
CA PHE A 54 13.31 13.05 14.84
C PHE A 54 12.06 13.10 15.73
N VAL A 55 11.44 11.93 15.92
CA VAL A 55 10.19 11.74 16.66
C VAL A 55 10.46 10.88 17.88
N ASP A 56 9.71 11.12 18.94
CA ASP A 56 9.78 10.31 20.16
C ASP A 56 9.40 8.85 19.90
N SER A 57 10.08 7.93 20.56
CA SER A 57 9.89 6.48 20.40
C SER A 57 8.48 6.06 20.79
N ASP A 58 7.87 6.75 21.75
CA ASP A 58 6.53 6.46 22.24
C ASP A 58 5.45 6.84 21.20
N SER A 59 5.63 7.96 20.48
CA SER A 59 4.73 8.32 19.37
C SER A 59 4.77 7.28 18.24
N ILE A 60 5.97 6.80 17.87
CA ILE A 60 6.15 5.76 16.86
C ILE A 60 5.46 4.46 17.30
N LEU A 61 5.64 4.08 18.57
CA LEU A 61 5.03 2.89 19.15
C LEU A 61 3.50 2.97 19.14
N ASN A 62 2.91 4.10 19.56
CA ASN A 62 1.47 4.28 19.54
C ASN A 62 0.88 4.15 18.13
N ARG A 63 1.52 4.76 17.12
CA ARG A 63 1.11 4.63 15.72
C ARG A 63 1.24 3.20 15.20
N MET A 64 2.31 2.50 15.59
CA MET A 64 2.51 1.09 15.24
C MET A 64 1.39 0.21 15.80
N ILE A 65 0.98 0.41 17.05
CA ILE A 65 -0.10 -0.36 17.69
C ILE A 65 -1.44 -0.07 17.01
N ILE A 66 -1.78 1.21 16.78
CA ILE A 66 -3.02 1.62 16.11
C ILE A 66 -3.11 1.01 14.71
N ARG A 67 -2.03 1.11 13.92
CA ARG A 67 -1.95 0.49 12.59
C ARG A 67 -2.11 -1.04 12.67
N GLY A 68 -1.45 -1.67 13.64
CA GLY A 68 -1.57 -3.11 13.87
C GLY A 68 -3.00 -3.55 14.18
N ALA A 69 -3.75 -2.75 14.96
CA ALA A 69 -5.16 -3.02 15.25
C ALA A 69 -6.02 -2.99 13.97
N ILE A 70 -5.88 -1.97 13.11
CA ILE A 70 -6.57 -1.91 11.82
C ILE A 70 -6.21 -3.09 10.91
N GLN A 71 -4.93 -3.45 10.84
CA GLN A 71 -4.46 -4.56 10.00
C GLN A 71 -5.04 -5.93 10.45
N ARG A 72 -5.21 -6.14 11.76
CA ARG A 72 -5.87 -7.34 12.30
C ARG A 72 -7.38 -7.35 12.07
N GLY A 73 -7.99 -6.18 11.90
CA GLY A 73 -9.45 -5.99 11.82
C GLY A 73 -10.08 -5.52 13.13
N ASP A 74 -9.27 -5.19 14.14
CA ASP A 74 -9.70 -4.69 15.44
C ASP A 74 -9.95 -3.17 15.36
N VAL A 75 -10.90 -2.74 14.52
CA VAL A 75 -11.12 -1.31 14.23
C VAL A 75 -11.62 -0.53 15.45
N GLU A 76 -12.40 -1.16 16.33
CA GLU A 76 -12.88 -0.54 17.57
C GLU A 76 -11.72 -0.19 18.53
N ASP A 77 -10.75 -1.09 18.69
CA ASP A 77 -9.54 -0.84 19.50
C ASP A 77 -8.72 0.30 18.88
N ALA A 78 -8.61 0.34 17.55
CA ALA A 78 -7.93 1.44 16.87
C ALA A 78 -8.60 2.80 17.11
N ILE A 79 -9.93 2.88 17.01
CA ILE A 79 -10.69 4.12 17.26
C ILE A 79 -10.52 4.56 18.73
N GLY A 80 -10.63 3.63 19.68
CA GLY A 80 -10.43 3.91 21.11
C GLY A 80 -9.06 4.51 21.39
N ARG A 81 -8.00 3.88 20.87
CA ARG A 81 -6.61 4.36 21.02
C ARG A 81 -6.36 5.71 20.37
N VAL A 82 -7.00 5.99 19.24
CA VAL A 82 -6.88 7.29 18.56
C VAL A 82 -7.53 8.38 19.40
N ASN A 83 -8.73 8.12 19.94
CA ASN A 83 -9.41 9.08 20.82
C ASN A 83 -8.65 9.31 22.14
N GLU A 84 -7.99 8.28 22.68
CA GLU A 84 -7.10 8.42 23.83
C GLU A 84 -5.85 9.24 23.53
N LEU A 85 -5.32 9.10 22.29
CA LEU A 85 -4.14 9.84 21.85
C LEU A 85 -4.48 11.32 21.61
N ASP A 86 -5.54 11.57 20.85
CA ASP A 86 -6.04 12.90 20.53
C ASP A 86 -7.49 12.80 20.00
N PRO A 87 -8.50 13.23 20.78
CA PRO A 87 -9.91 13.15 20.39
C PRO A 87 -10.24 14.05 19.19
N GLU A 88 -9.45 15.11 18.95
CA GLU A 88 -9.72 16.04 17.85
C GLU A 88 -9.39 15.45 16.47
N ILE A 89 -8.62 14.35 16.40
CA ILE A 89 -8.23 13.73 15.11
C ILE A 89 -9.45 13.30 14.31
N LEU A 90 -10.42 12.64 14.97
CA LEU A 90 -11.62 12.13 14.32
C LEU A 90 -12.66 13.23 14.11
N ASP A 91 -12.77 14.17 15.04
CA ASP A 91 -13.68 15.32 14.94
C ASP A 91 -13.30 16.24 13.76
N ASN A 92 -12.01 16.46 13.54
CA ASN A 92 -11.51 17.28 12.44
C ASN A 92 -11.54 16.57 11.07
N ASN A 93 -11.75 15.25 11.04
CA ASN A 93 -11.72 14.44 9.82
C ASN A 93 -12.94 13.50 9.69
N PRO A 94 -14.14 14.04 9.40
CA PRO A 94 -15.36 13.23 9.30
C PRO A 94 -15.28 12.15 8.20
N LEU A 95 -14.52 12.40 7.12
CA LEU A 95 -14.26 11.40 6.07
C LEU A 95 -13.45 10.21 6.58
N LEU A 96 -12.41 10.45 7.39
CA LEU A 96 -11.60 9.38 7.99
C LEU A 96 -12.45 8.56 8.95
N PHE A 97 -13.28 9.23 9.77
CA PHE A 97 -14.21 8.57 10.66
C PHE A 97 -15.16 7.66 9.88
N PHE A 98 -15.72 8.13 8.76
CA PHE A 98 -16.55 7.31 7.88
C PHE A 98 -15.79 6.09 7.33
N HIS A 99 -14.57 6.24 6.82
CA HIS A 99 -13.77 5.12 6.31
C HIS A 99 -13.44 4.09 7.41
N LEU A 100 -13.22 4.52 8.65
CA LEU A 100 -13.04 3.61 9.79
C LEU A 100 -14.32 2.83 10.10
N GLN A 101 -15.48 3.51 10.12
CA GLN A 101 -16.76 2.84 10.34
C GLN A 101 -17.13 1.89 9.19
N GLN A 102 -16.82 2.27 7.94
CA GLN A 102 -16.94 1.39 6.78
C GLN A 102 -16.05 0.15 6.94
N GLN A 103 -14.79 0.31 7.38
CA GLN A 103 -13.91 -0.83 7.66
C GLN A 103 -14.50 -1.74 8.75
N ARG A 104 -15.06 -1.16 9.83
CA ARG A 104 -15.75 -1.93 10.87
C ARG A 104 -16.93 -2.73 10.32
N LEU A 105 -17.74 -2.13 9.43
CA LEU A 105 -18.82 -2.83 8.74
C LEU A 105 -18.28 -4.00 7.91
N ILE A 106 -17.20 -3.79 7.15
CA ILE A 106 -16.53 -4.86 6.38
C ILE A 106 -16.07 -6.00 7.29
N GLU A 107 -15.54 -5.70 8.48
CA GLU A 107 -15.12 -6.73 9.44
C GLU A 107 -16.30 -7.49 10.06
N LEU A 108 -17.42 -6.83 10.35
CA LEU A 108 -18.65 -7.50 10.80
C LEU A 108 -19.20 -8.44 9.72
N ILE A 109 -19.20 -7.99 8.47
CA ILE A 109 -19.60 -8.76 7.30
C ILE A 109 -18.67 -9.98 7.12
N ARG A 110 -17.35 -9.78 7.22
CA ARG A 110 -16.34 -10.85 7.16
C ARG A 110 -16.50 -11.88 8.28
N GLY A 111 -16.88 -11.43 9.48
CA GLY A 111 -17.18 -12.27 10.64
C GLY A 111 -18.52 -13.02 10.55
N GLY A 112 -19.31 -12.78 9.50
CA GLY A 112 -20.63 -13.40 9.33
C GLY A 112 -21.70 -12.86 10.27
N ARG A 113 -21.45 -11.73 10.95
CA ARG A 113 -22.38 -11.07 11.88
C ARG A 113 -23.34 -10.15 11.12
N ILE A 114 -24.12 -10.73 10.20
CA ILE A 114 -24.92 -9.96 9.23
C ILE A 114 -25.99 -9.09 9.90
N ASN A 115 -26.69 -9.61 10.91
CA ASN A 115 -27.71 -8.82 11.62
C ASN A 115 -27.12 -7.58 12.30
N GLU A 116 -25.93 -7.72 12.87
CA GLU A 116 -25.24 -6.61 13.54
C GLU A 116 -24.68 -5.62 12.53
N ALA A 117 -24.15 -6.11 11.41
CA ALA A 117 -23.75 -5.28 10.28
C ALA A 117 -24.93 -4.43 9.75
N LEU A 118 -26.12 -5.02 9.64
CA LEU A 118 -27.33 -4.32 9.20
C LEU A 118 -27.79 -3.26 10.21
N SER A 119 -27.84 -3.59 11.50
CA SER A 119 -28.19 -2.62 12.57
C SER A 119 -27.20 -1.46 12.56
N PHE A 120 -25.90 -1.77 12.50
CA PHE A 120 -24.84 -0.77 12.47
C PHE A 120 -24.92 0.13 11.22
N ALA A 121 -25.17 -0.44 10.04
CA ALA A 121 -25.32 0.34 8.83
C ALA A 121 -26.51 1.30 8.91
N ALA A 122 -27.64 0.85 9.49
CA ALA A 122 -28.83 1.68 9.64
C ALA A 122 -28.69 2.78 10.70
N GLU A 123 -28.03 2.49 11.82
CA GLU A 123 -27.90 3.42 12.95
C GLU A 123 -26.77 4.45 12.74
N GLU A 124 -25.63 4.03 12.19
CA GLU A 124 -24.41 4.84 12.19
C GLU A 124 -24.01 5.35 10.79
N LEU A 125 -24.22 4.56 9.74
CA LEU A 125 -23.75 4.89 8.38
C LEU A 125 -24.82 5.56 7.53
N ALA A 126 -26.10 5.21 7.70
CA ALA A 126 -27.20 5.79 6.91
C ALA A 126 -27.36 7.32 7.13
N PRO A 127 -27.37 7.85 8.37
CA PRO A 127 -27.45 9.31 8.57
C PRO A 127 -26.27 10.06 7.94
N ARG A 128 -25.06 9.47 7.99
CA ARG A 128 -23.84 10.07 7.42
C ARG A 128 -23.83 10.04 5.89
N GLY A 129 -24.44 9.02 5.29
CA GLY A 129 -24.67 8.96 3.84
C GLY A 129 -25.63 10.04 3.35
N GLU A 130 -26.62 10.42 4.17
CA GLU A 130 -27.52 11.54 3.86
C GLU A 130 -26.82 12.91 3.97
N GLU A 131 -25.93 13.07 4.97
CA GLU A 131 -25.12 14.27 5.15
C GLU A 131 -24.06 14.45 4.04
N HIS A 132 -23.50 13.34 3.54
CA HIS A 132 -22.45 13.32 2.52
C HIS A 132 -22.83 12.40 1.35
N PRO A 133 -23.55 12.92 0.34
CA PRO A 133 -24.00 12.13 -0.82
C PRO A 133 -22.84 11.48 -1.60
N ASP A 134 -21.64 12.06 -1.55
CA ASP A 134 -20.42 11.54 -2.19
C ASP A 134 -20.00 10.17 -1.63
N LEU A 135 -20.43 9.82 -0.41
CA LEU A 135 -20.10 8.57 0.28
C LEU A 135 -21.12 7.46 0.01
N LEU A 136 -22.30 7.79 -0.52
CA LEU A 136 -23.34 6.82 -0.83
C LEU A 136 -22.88 5.71 -1.79
N PRO A 137 -22.14 6.01 -2.89
CA PRO A 137 -21.63 4.96 -3.76
C PRO A 137 -20.67 4.00 -3.04
N GLU A 138 -19.92 4.48 -2.06
CA GLU A 138 -19.02 3.66 -1.24
C GLU A 138 -19.78 2.78 -0.25
N LEU A 139 -20.83 3.33 0.36
CA LEU A 139 -21.72 2.58 1.24
C LEU A 139 -22.48 1.50 0.47
N GLU A 140 -23.06 1.83 -0.68
CA GLU A 140 -23.74 0.87 -1.56
C GLU A 140 -22.83 -0.28 -1.98
N ARG A 141 -21.57 0.02 -2.35
CA ARG A 141 -20.56 -1.01 -2.65
C ARG A 141 -20.28 -1.92 -1.44
N THR A 142 -20.25 -1.36 -0.25
CA THR A 142 -20.02 -2.11 0.99
C THR A 142 -21.24 -2.98 1.33
N MET A 143 -22.45 -2.45 1.16
CA MET A 143 -23.69 -3.19 1.36
C MET A 143 -23.90 -4.28 0.29
N ALA A 144 -23.39 -4.08 -0.92
CA ALA A 144 -23.39 -5.11 -1.94
C ALA A 144 -22.63 -6.38 -1.51
N LEU A 145 -21.64 -6.28 -0.59
CA LEU A 145 -20.98 -7.45 0.01
C LEU A 145 -21.97 -8.40 0.71
N LEU A 146 -23.11 -7.89 1.20
CA LEU A 146 -24.15 -8.71 1.83
C LEU A 146 -24.97 -9.50 0.81
N ALA A 147 -25.02 -9.05 -0.45
CA ALA A 147 -25.78 -9.69 -1.51
C ALA A 147 -25.02 -10.84 -2.20
N PHE A 148 -23.73 -10.99 -1.92
CA PHE A 148 -22.86 -12.02 -2.48
C PHE A 148 -22.36 -12.99 -1.41
N ASP A 149 -22.10 -14.23 -1.82
CA ASP A 149 -21.54 -15.23 -0.92
C ASP A 149 -20.04 -14.97 -0.71
N LEU A 150 -19.71 -14.50 0.49
CA LEU A 150 -18.32 -14.23 0.85
C LEU A 150 -17.60 -15.55 1.16
N PRO A 151 -16.36 -15.75 0.67
CA PRO A 151 -15.55 -16.89 1.08
C PRO A 151 -15.26 -16.76 2.58
N LYS A 152 -15.96 -17.54 3.41
CA LYS A 152 -15.71 -17.58 4.86
C LYS A 152 -14.28 -18.06 5.12
N ALA A 153 -13.59 -17.42 6.06
CA ALA A 153 -12.30 -17.85 6.58
C ALA A 153 -12.33 -19.26 7.24
N ASN A 154 -13.51 -19.80 7.54
CA ASN A 154 -13.68 -21.00 8.38
C ASN A 154 -14.27 -22.24 7.65
N GLY A 155 -14.09 -22.36 6.33
CA GLY A 155 -14.29 -23.66 5.64
C GLY A 155 -15.72 -24.22 5.58
N VAL A 156 -16.74 -23.47 6.02
CA VAL A 156 -18.14 -23.85 5.81
C VAL A 156 -18.70 -23.02 4.66
N LEU A 157 -18.92 -23.69 3.53
CA LEU A 157 -19.52 -23.18 2.30
C LEU A 157 -20.87 -22.53 2.64
N ALA A 158 -20.99 -21.22 2.45
CA ALA A 158 -22.31 -20.62 2.27
C ALA A 158 -22.79 -21.06 0.87
N ALA A 159 -23.92 -21.75 0.86
CA ALA A 159 -24.49 -22.36 -0.32
C ALA A 159 -25.21 -21.31 -1.18
N GLY A 160 -24.49 -20.71 -2.11
CA GLY A 160 -25.09 -19.95 -3.22
C GLY A 160 -24.12 -19.74 -4.40
N PRO A 161 -24.63 -19.42 -5.60
CA PRO A 161 -23.87 -19.55 -6.86
C PRO A 161 -23.12 -18.27 -7.29
N LEU A 162 -23.17 -17.18 -6.52
CA LEU A 162 -22.82 -15.83 -6.99
C LEU A 162 -21.48 -15.36 -6.40
N ALA A 163 -20.44 -15.38 -7.21
CA ALA A 163 -19.16 -14.77 -6.88
C ALA A 163 -19.28 -13.24 -6.87
N ALA A 164 -18.72 -12.59 -5.85
CA ALA A 164 -18.66 -11.14 -5.78
C ALA A 164 -17.84 -10.57 -6.97
N PRO A 165 -18.30 -9.48 -7.62
CA PRO A 165 -17.51 -8.76 -8.62
C PRO A 165 -16.15 -8.32 -8.05
N GLN A 166 -15.11 -8.26 -8.89
CA GLN A 166 -13.73 -7.98 -8.46
C GLN A 166 -13.61 -6.69 -7.63
N HIS A 167 -14.31 -5.63 -8.01
CA HIS A 167 -14.34 -4.34 -7.28
C HIS A 167 -14.99 -4.42 -5.89
N VAL A 168 -15.87 -5.40 -5.66
CA VAL A 168 -16.49 -5.65 -4.35
C VAL A 168 -15.59 -6.57 -3.52
N ALA A 169 -15.00 -7.59 -4.14
CA ALA A 169 -14.05 -8.48 -3.48
C ALA A 169 -12.78 -7.75 -2.99
N GLU A 170 -12.35 -6.70 -3.69
CA GLU A 170 -11.23 -5.84 -3.27
C GLU A 170 -11.44 -5.17 -1.91
N LEU A 171 -12.68 -4.90 -1.50
CA LEU A 171 -12.99 -4.36 -0.16
C LEU A 171 -12.68 -5.34 0.96
N LEU A 172 -12.68 -6.65 0.68
CA LEU A 172 -12.27 -7.69 1.63
C LEU A 172 -10.75 -7.89 1.66
N SER A 173 -10.03 -7.33 0.68
CA SER A 173 -8.60 -7.53 0.58
C SER A 173 -7.84 -6.87 1.75
N PRO A 174 -6.66 -7.38 2.11
CA PRO A 174 -5.76 -6.69 3.04
C PRO A 174 -5.38 -5.28 2.58
N SER A 175 -5.44 -4.99 1.28
CA SER A 175 -5.14 -3.68 0.70
C SER A 175 -6.09 -2.59 1.20
N GLN A 176 -7.37 -2.91 1.41
CA GLN A 176 -8.33 -1.96 1.96
C GLN A 176 -7.98 -1.58 3.41
N ARG A 177 -7.62 -2.57 4.24
CA ARG A 177 -7.13 -2.32 5.61
C ARG A 177 -5.88 -1.46 5.62
N LEU A 178 -4.94 -1.71 4.70
CA LEU A 178 -3.73 -0.91 4.56
C LEU A 178 -4.03 0.54 4.16
N LYS A 179 -5.00 0.76 3.28
CA LYS A 179 -5.46 2.11 2.90
C LYS A 179 -6.01 2.87 4.10
N THR A 180 -6.98 2.30 4.82
CA THR A 180 -7.58 2.93 6.00
C THR A 180 -6.54 3.17 7.10
N ALA A 181 -5.62 2.22 7.31
CA ALA A 181 -4.54 2.40 8.29
C ALA A 181 -3.55 3.50 7.88
N GLY A 182 -3.27 3.65 6.59
CA GLY A 182 -2.43 4.73 6.06
C GLY A 182 -3.07 6.10 6.21
N GLU A 183 -4.36 6.23 5.93
CA GLU A 183 -5.13 7.46 6.15
C GLU A 183 -5.17 7.86 7.63
N LEU A 184 -5.38 6.89 8.52
CA LEU A 184 -5.35 7.11 9.96
C LEU A 184 -3.94 7.55 10.43
N ASN A 185 -2.89 6.88 9.97
CA ASN A 185 -1.51 7.25 10.29
C ASN A 185 -1.19 8.68 9.81
N ALA A 186 -1.63 9.04 8.60
CA ALA A 186 -1.48 10.39 8.07
C ALA A 186 -2.19 11.45 8.92
N ALA A 187 -3.39 11.16 9.44
CA ALA A 187 -4.12 12.07 10.31
C ALA A 187 -3.45 12.23 11.69
N ILE A 188 -2.93 11.14 12.27
CA ILE A 188 -2.16 11.21 13.52
C ILE A 188 -0.87 12.02 13.33
N LEU A 189 -0.17 11.85 12.21
CA LEU A 189 1.00 12.64 11.89
C LEU A 189 0.66 14.13 11.73
N ALA A 190 -0.46 14.43 11.07
CA ALA A 190 -0.93 15.81 10.90
C ALA A 190 -1.25 16.49 12.25
N SER A 191 -1.92 15.80 13.18
CA SER A 191 -2.22 16.38 14.50
C SER A 191 -0.96 16.59 15.34
N GLN A 192 0.05 15.72 15.19
CA GLN A 192 1.36 15.88 15.82
C GLN A 192 2.28 16.88 15.09
N SER A 193 1.79 17.61 14.09
CA SER A 193 2.58 18.54 13.26
C SER A 193 3.81 17.87 12.60
N GLN A 194 3.71 16.59 12.29
CA GLN A 194 4.74 15.80 11.62
C GLN A 194 4.43 15.67 10.11
N GLY A 195 5.47 15.39 9.32
CA GLY A 195 5.31 15.18 7.88
C GLY A 195 4.36 14.02 7.58
N ARG A 196 3.30 14.29 6.83
CA ARG A 196 2.23 13.33 6.49
C ARG A 196 2.75 12.14 5.67
N ASP A 197 3.65 12.40 4.72
CA ASP A 197 4.10 11.44 3.73
C ASP A 197 5.62 11.25 3.81
N PRO A 198 6.09 9.98 3.74
CA PRO A 198 7.52 9.72 3.70
C PRO A 198 8.12 10.17 2.38
N LYS A 199 9.33 10.75 2.46
CA LYS A 199 10.00 11.32 1.28
C LYS A 199 10.39 10.26 0.25
N LEU A 200 10.66 9.02 0.70
CA LEU A 200 11.12 7.94 -0.19
C LEU A 200 10.06 7.54 -1.23
N PRO A 201 8.80 7.20 -0.88
CA PRO A 201 7.73 7.00 -1.86
C PRO A 201 7.48 8.21 -2.77
N GLN A 202 7.63 9.44 -2.27
CA GLN A 202 7.48 10.64 -3.11
C GLN A 202 8.57 10.71 -4.19
N LEU A 203 9.83 10.41 -3.84
CA LEU A 203 10.94 10.33 -4.80
C LEU A 203 10.72 9.22 -5.82
N ILE A 204 10.17 8.07 -5.41
CA ILE A 204 9.81 6.97 -6.33
C ILE A 204 8.70 7.39 -7.29
N LYS A 205 7.65 8.08 -6.81
CA LYS A 205 6.58 8.62 -7.67
C LYS A 205 7.15 9.63 -8.67
N MET A 206 8.05 10.50 -8.22
CA MET A 206 8.72 11.48 -9.08
C MET A 206 9.62 10.79 -10.12
N LEU A 207 10.35 9.74 -9.73
CA LEU A 207 11.13 8.92 -10.65
C LEU A 207 10.22 8.34 -11.73
N LYS A 208 9.13 7.66 -11.36
CA LYS A 208 8.17 7.08 -12.29
C LYS A 208 7.58 8.12 -13.24
N TYR A 209 7.21 9.29 -12.72
CA TYR A 209 6.73 10.41 -13.53
C TYR A 209 7.79 10.90 -14.54
N CYS A 210 9.05 11.05 -14.11
CA CYS A 210 10.15 11.40 -15.01
C CYS A 210 10.40 10.31 -16.05
N GLU A 211 10.30 9.03 -15.68
CA GLU A 211 10.41 7.91 -16.62
C GLU A 211 9.29 7.94 -17.67
N ASP A 212 8.05 8.22 -17.27
CA ASP A 212 6.92 8.36 -18.20
C ASP A 212 7.06 9.58 -19.12
N LEU A 213 7.59 10.69 -18.60
CA LEU A 213 7.83 11.93 -19.36
C LEU A 213 8.98 11.78 -20.38
N MET A 214 10.05 11.08 -20.01
CA MET A 214 11.20 10.84 -20.88
C MET A 214 10.99 9.64 -21.81
N GLY A 215 10.09 8.73 -21.44
CA GLY A 215 9.84 7.49 -22.15
C GLY A 215 9.26 7.67 -23.56
N PRO A 216 9.02 6.56 -24.27
CA PRO A 216 8.55 6.58 -25.67
C PRO A 216 7.19 7.25 -25.86
N SER A 217 6.38 7.31 -24.79
CA SER A 217 5.05 7.95 -24.76
C SER A 217 5.10 9.44 -24.42
N GLY A 218 6.24 9.94 -23.91
CA GLY A 218 6.41 11.32 -23.48
C GLY A 218 7.13 12.21 -24.50
N PRO A 219 7.22 13.53 -24.26
CA PRO A 219 7.84 14.49 -25.17
C PRO A 219 9.34 14.26 -25.39
N GLY A 220 10.02 13.51 -24.51
CA GLY A 220 11.45 13.24 -24.59
C GLY A 220 11.86 12.19 -25.64
N LYS A 221 11.02 11.17 -25.89
CA LYS A 221 11.31 10.04 -26.81
C LYS A 221 12.71 9.42 -26.61
N CYS A 222 13.12 9.24 -25.36
CA CYS A 222 14.38 8.61 -25.02
C CYS A 222 14.15 7.14 -24.62
N GLU A 223 14.98 6.25 -25.14
CA GLU A 223 15.12 4.88 -24.59
C GLU A 223 16.21 4.89 -23.53
N PHE A 224 15.86 4.47 -22.31
CA PHE A 224 16.75 4.33 -21.17
C PHE A 224 16.34 3.13 -20.32
N PRO A 225 17.25 2.57 -19.48
CA PRO A 225 16.92 1.48 -18.58
C PRO A 225 15.88 1.92 -17.54
N ARG A 226 14.72 1.25 -17.48
CA ARG A 226 13.68 1.51 -16.47
C ARG A 226 13.99 0.77 -15.18
N LEU A 227 13.72 1.41 -14.04
CA LEU A 227 13.80 0.74 -12.76
C LEU A 227 12.55 -0.12 -12.56
N ASP A 228 12.71 -1.45 -12.69
CA ASP A 228 11.68 -2.39 -12.28
C ASP A 228 11.70 -2.50 -10.75
N LEU A 229 10.70 -1.89 -10.09
CA LEU A 229 10.57 -1.93 -8.64
C LEU A 229 9.88 -3.21 -8.14
N GLU A 230 9.27 -4.00 -9.02
CA GLU A 230 8.55 -5.22 -8.62
C GLU A 230 9.47 -6.43 -8.53
N ARG A 231 10.47 -6.52 -9.41
CA ARG A 231 11.51 -7.58 -9.36
C ARG A 231 12.35 -7.61 -8.08
N PRO A 232 12.87 -6.49 -7.55
CA PRO A 232 13.72 -6.48 -6.35
C PRO A 232 12.95 -6.79 -5.06
N LEU A 233 11.64 -6.54 -5.02
CA LEU A 233 10.78 -6.75 -3.84
C LEU A 233 10.13 -8.13 -3.80
N GLY A 234 10.36 -8.98 -4.82
CA GLY A 234 9.86 -10.36 -4.85
C GLY A 234 8.35 -10.49 -5.04
N ILE A 235 7.64 -9.40 -5.38
CA ILE A 235 6.20 -9.38 -5.65
C ILE A 235 6.03 -9.37 -7.17
N GLY A 236 6.38 -10.48 -7.82
CA GLY A 236 6.31 -10.57 -9.27
C GLY A 236 6.65 -11.97 -9.72
N VAL A 237 5.65 -12.68 -10.23
CA VAL A 237 5.74 -14.05 -10.74
C VAL A 237 6.96 -14.18 -11.67
N ALA A 238 7.77 -15.20 -11.41
CA ALA A 238 8.98 -15.49 -12.16
C ALA A 238 8.74 -15.41 -13.68
N PRO A 239 9.60 -14.76 -14.46
CA PRO A 239 9.52 -14.84 -15.90
C PRO A 239 9.87 -16.27 -16.31
N SER A 240 8.85 -17.01 -16.77
CA SER A 240 9.03 -18.28 -17.46
C SER A 240 9.97 -18.05 -18.64
N SER A 241 11.21 -18.54 -18.51
CA SER A 241 12.17 -18.60 -19.60
C SER A 241 11.73 -19.69 -20.58
N ALA A 242 10.95 -19.31 -21.59
CA ALA A 242 10.66 -20.17 -22.73
C ALA A 242 11.54 -19.76 -23.93
N HIS A 243 12.58 -20.57 -24.13
CA HIS A 243 13.17 -20.96 -25.42
C HIS A 243 13.56 -19.89 -26.44
N THR A 244 14.86 -19.58 -26.46
CA THR A 244 15.64 -19.51 -27.70
C THR A 244 17.05 -20.03 -27.42
N ALA A 245 17.29 -21.30 -27.74
CA ALA A 245 18.63 -21.83 -27.91
C ALA A 245 18.68 -22.46 -29.30
N GLU A 246 19.01 -21.62 -30.28
CA GLU A 246 19.64 -22.08 -31.51
C GLU A 246 20.90 -22.85 -31.14
N ARG A 247 21.02 -24.09 -31.60
CA ARG A 247 22.29 -24.81 -31.64
C ARG A 247 22.38 -25.59 -32.94
N ASN A 248 22.79 -24.88 -34.00
CA ASN A 248 23.38 -25.49 -35.18
C ASN A 248 24.83 -25.89 -34.87
N GLY A 249 25.23 -27.08 -35.31
CA GLY A 249 26.63 -27.51 -35.28
C GLY A 249 26.80 -29.03 -35.24
N ALA A 250 26.91 -29.61 -36.43
CA ALA A 250 27.12 -31.02 -36.76
C ALA A 250 28.23 -31.74 -35.98
N ILE A 251 28.07 -33.07 -35.80
CA ILE A 251 28.99 -34.12 -36.30
C ILE A 251 28.46 -35.54 -36.05
N GLU A 252 28.39 -36.31 -37.16
CA GLU A 252 28.71 -37.73 -37.37
C GLU A 252 28.42 -38.80 -36.30
N GLY A 253 27.82 -39.92 -36.75
CA GLY A 253 27.94 -41.21 -36.06
C GLY A 253 26.79 -42.18 -36.24
N ALA A 254 26.47 -42.58 -37.47
CA ALA A 254 25.66 -43.77 -37.73
C ALA A 254 26.56 -45.01 -37.66
N LEU A 255 26.44 -45.87 -36.63
CA LEU A 255 26.67 -47.32 -36.72
C LEU A 255 26.31 -48.10 -35.44
N VAL A 256 25.66 -49.26 -35.64
CA VAL A 256 25.49 -50.44 -34.75
C VAL A 256 24.60 -50.22 -33.51
N ILE A 257 23.48 -50.92 -33.23
CA ILE A 257 22.99 -52.28 -33.53
C ILE A 257 21.49 -52.19 -33.85
#